data_AF-A0AAW9RZP5-F1
#
_entry.id   AF-A0AAW9RZP5-F1
#
_cell.length_a   1.000
_cell.length_b   1.000
_cell.length_c   1.000
_cell.angle_alpha   90.00
_cell.angle_beta   90.00
_cell.angle_gamma   90.00
#
_symmetry.space_group_name_H-M   'P 1'
#
loop_
_entity.id
_entity.type
_entity.pdbx_description
1 polymer ?
#
loop_
_entity_poly.entity_id
_entity_poly.type
_entity_poly.pdbx_seq_one_letter_code
_entity_poly.pdbx_strand_id
1 'polypeptide(L)'
;MKKLIAIIGSFLVLTLATGQSMAQCAMCRATLENNVSEGSSNLAAGFNVGILYLMLIPYLALVVIGVMWYRHSKKYTSEQNRIARMLNSKA
;
A
#
# COMPACT_ATOMS: atom_id res chain seq x y z
N MET A 1 -9.72 26.40 8.22
CA MET A 1 -10.42 25.29 8.89
C MET A 1 -11.69 24.85 8.16
N LYS A 2 -12.61 25.74 7.82
CA LYS A 2 -13.86 25.39 7.09
C LYS A 2 -13.63 24.67 5.75
N LYS A 3 -12.60 25.07 4.99
CA LYS A 3 -12.21 24.41 3.73
C LYS A 3 -11.62 23.02 3.95
N LEU A 4 -10.85 22.81 5.03
CA LEU A 4 -10.33 21.49 5.38
C LEU A 4 -11.46 20.55 5.81
N ILE A 5 -12.41 21.04 6.60
CA ILE A 5 -13.60 20.26 6.99
C ILE A 5 -14.44 19.91 5.77
N ALA A 6 -14.60 20.83 4.81
CA ALA A 6 -15.30 20.54 3.56
C ALA A 6 -14.56 19.52 2.67
N ILE A 7 -13.24 19.59 2.60
CA ILE A 7 -12.42 18.63 1.84
C ILE A 7 -12.47 17.24 2.49
N ILE A 8 -12.31 17.17 3.82
CA ILE A 8 -12.38 15.91 4.58
C ILE A 8 -13.78 15.32 4.50
N GLY A 9 -14.82 16.15 4.63
CA GLY A 9 -16.21 15.72 4.50
C GLY A 9 -16.55 15.20 3.10
N SER A 10 -16.08 15.89 2.05
CA SER A 10 -16.25 15.44 0.66
C SER A 10 -15.54 14.10 0.43
N PHE A 11 -14.28 13.97 0.87
CA PHE A 11 -13.53 12.72 0.75
C PHE A 11 -14.20 11.55 1.50
N LEU A 12 -14.73 11.81 2.70
CA LEU A 12 -15.48 10.82 3.48
C LEU A 12 -16.76 10.37 2.76
N VAL A 13 -17.54 11.30 2.20
CA VAL A 13 -18.75 10.97 1.44
C VAL A 13 -18.42 10.15 0.19
N LEU A 14 -17.34 10.48 -0.53
CA LEU A 14 -16.92 9.71 -1.71
C LEU A 14 -16.51 8.27 -1.36
N THR A 15 -15.87 8.05 -0.21
CA THR A 15 -15.47 6.70 0.22
C THR A 15 -16.67 5.85 0.67
N LEU A 16 -17.66 6.46 1.33
CA LEU A 16 -18.89 5.79 1.75
C LEU A 16 -19.87 5.52 0.59
N ALA A 17 -19.74 6.24 -0.52
CA ALA A 17 -20.53 6.04 -1.74
C ALA A 17 -20.08 4.83 -2.59
N THR A 18 -19.09 4.06 -2.13
CA THR A 18 -18.70 2.81 -2.77
C THR A 18 -19.75 1.72 -2.47
N GLY A 19 -20.77 1.65 -3.34
CA GLY A 19 -21.75 0.57 -3.33
C GLY A 19 -21.08 -0.80 -3.48
N GLN A 20 -21.78 -1.83 -2.98
CA GLN A 20 -21.45 -3.26 -3.02
C GLN A 20 -20.46 -3.59 -4.15
N SER A 21 -19.25 -4.01 -3.80
CA SER A 21 -18.16 -4.31 -4.73
C SER A 21 -18.53 -5.50 -5.63
N MET A 22 -19.38 -5.27 -6.63
CA MET A 22 -19.57 -6.16 -7.76
C MET A 22 -18.39 -5.94 -8.69
N ALA A 23 -17.38 -6.81 -8.54
CA ALA A 23 -16.17 -6.97 -9.34
C ALA A 23 -15.54 -5.66 -9.85
N GLN A 24 -14.42 -5.27 -9.23
CA GLN A 24 -13.59 -4.21 -9.76
C GLN A 24 -13.30 -4.44 -11.25
N CYS A 25 -13.57 -3.39 -12.05
CA CYS A 25 -13.26 -3.26 -13.46
C CYS A 25 -14.05 -4.21 -14.39
N ALA A 26 -14.89 -3.63 -15.25
CA ALA A 26 -15.59 -4.34 -16.34
C ALA A 26 -14.65 -5.17 -17.22
N MET A 27 -13.38 -4.75 -17.33
CA MET A 27 -12.31 -5.47 -18.03
C MET A 27 -11.93 -6.80 -17.36
N CYS A 28 -11.81 -6.82 -16.03
CA CYS A 28 -11.45 -8.04 -15.29
C CYS A 28 -12.56 -9.08 -15.39
N ARG A 29 -13.83 -8.64 -15.31
CA ARG A 29 -14.99 -9.53 -15.49
C ARG A 29 -15.09 -10.09 -16.90
N ALA A 30 -14.90 -9.25 -17.93
CA ALA A 30 -14.93 -9.70 -19.32
C ALA A 30 -13.84 -10.74 -19.62
N THR A 31 -12.61 -10.54 -19.13
CA THR A 31 -11.55 -11.55 -19.28
C THR A 31 -11.90 -12.86 -18.58
N LEU A 32 -12.46 -12.81 -17.37
CA LEU A 32 -12.86 -14.02 -16.64
C LEU A 32 -14.00 -14.78 -17.33
N GLU A 33 -15.04 -14.09 -17.80
CA GLU A 33 -16.17 -14.72 -18.49
C GLU A 33 -15.72 -15.42 -19.79
N ASN A 34 -14.74 -14.85 -20.51
CA ASN A 34 -14.12 -15.51 -21.67
C ASN A 34 -13.33 -16.76 -21.27
N ASN A 35 -12.53 -16.71 -20.19
CA ASN A 35 -11.75 -17.87 -19.72
C ASN A 35 -12.65 -19.01 -19.22
N VAL A 36 -13.78 -18.69 -18.56
CA VAL A 36 -14.78 -19.69 -18.15
C VAL A 36 -15.45 -20.34 -19.37
N SER A 37 -15.78 -19.54 -20.39
CA SER A 37 -16.40 -20.02 -21.63
C SER A 37 -15.48 -20.95 -22.43
N GLU A 38 -14.16 -20.78 -22.32
CA GLU A 38 -13.13 -21.65 -22.90
C GLU A 38 -12.82 -22.91 -22.06
N GLY A 39 -13.56 -23.15 -20.97
CA GLY A 39 -13.43 -24.36 -20.14
C GLY A 39 -12.44 -24.25 -18.98
N SER A 40 -11.85 -23.07 -18.74
CA SER A 40 -10.89 -22.83 -17.66
C SER A 40 -11.55 -22.19 -16.42
N SER A 41 -12.60 -22.84 -15.91
CA SER A 41 -13.38 -22.41 -14.74
C SER A 41 -12.58 -22.28 -13.43
N ASN A 42 -11.46 -23.02 -13.32
CA ASN A 42 -10.56 -22.94 -12.17
C ASN A 42 -9.93 -21.56 -11.99
N LEU A 43 -9.74 -20.81 -13.09
CA LEU A 43 -9.19 -19.45 -13.04
C LEU A 43 -10.19 -18.46 -12.41
N ALA A 44 -11.48 -18.67 -12.64
CA ALA A 44 -12.54 -17.82 -12.10
C ALA A 44 -12.76 -18.01 -10.59
N ALA A 45 -12.54 -19.22 -10.07
CA ALA A 45 -12.68 -19.51 -8.64
C ALA A 45 -11.62 -18.81 -7.77
N GLY A 46 -10.42 -18.55 -8.29
CA GLY A 46 -9.29 -17.99 -7.54
C GLY A 46 -9.07 -16.48 -7.67
N PHE A 47 -9.85 -15.78 -8.49
CA PHE A 47 -9.53 -14.41 -8.90
C PHE A 47 -9.51 -13.38 -7.76
N ASN A 48 -10.47 -13.45 -6.85
CA ASN A 48 -10.52 -12.54 -5.69
C ASN A 48 -9.32 -12.74 -4.76
N VAL A 49 -8.82 -13.98 -4.63
CA VAL A 49 -7.60 -14.29 -3.90
C VAL A 49 -6.38 -13.73 -4.63
N GLY A 50 -6.37 -13.81 -5.97
CA GLY A 50 -5.33 -13.21 -6.81
C GLY A 50 -5.21 -11.69 -6.64
N ILE A 51 -6.33 -10.95 -6.61
CA ILE A 51 -6.31 -9.49 -6.37
C ILE A 51 -5.73 -9.17 -5.00
N LEU A 52 -6.18 -9.88 -3.96
CA LEU A 52 -5.67 -9.69 -2.60
C LEU A 52 -4.16 -9.96 -2.53
N TYR A 53 -3.67 -10.97 -3.24
CA TYR A 53 -2.25 -11.31 -3.29
C TYR A 53 -1.42 -10.21 -3.98
N LEU A 54 -1.90 -9.69 -5.13
CA LEU A 54 -1.22 -8.62 -5.86
C LEU A 54 -1.20 -7.30 -5.10
N MET A 55 -2.29 -6.98 -4.37
CA MET A 55 -2.33 -5.79 -3.52
C MET A 55 -1.46 -5.93 -2.26
N LEU A 56 -1.31 -7.14 -1.70
CA LEU A 56 -0.52 -7.34 -0.48
C LEU A 56 0.98 -7.05 -0.69
N ILE A 57 1.52 -7.42 -1.86
CA ILE A 57 2.94 -7.28 -2.19
C ILE A 57 3.47 -5.83 -2.02
N PRO A 58 2.86 -4.78 -2.60
CA PRO A 58 3.37 -3.42 -2.45
C PRO A 58 3.33 -2.94 -0.99
N TYR A 59 2.34 -3.34 -0.20
CA TYR A 59 2.30 -2.98 1.23
C TYR A 59 3.44 -3.64 2.02
N LEU A 60 3.71 -4.93 1.77
CA LEU A 60 4.83 -5.62 2.40
C LEU A 60 6.17 -5.02 1.98
N ALA A 61 6.35 -4.68 0.70
CA ALA A 61 7.56 -4.02 0.21
C ALA A 61 7.81 -2.69 0.92
N LEU A 62 6.77 -1.86 1.10
CA LEU A 62 6.88 -0.59 1.82
C LEU A 62 7.29 -0.78 3.29
N VAL A 63 6.73 -1.77 3.97
CA VAL A 63 7.10 -2.10 5.36
C VAL A 63 8.58 -2.50 5.45
N VAL A 64 9.03 -3.38 4.56
CA VAL A 64 10.42 -3.84 4.54
C VAL A 64 11.38 -2.68 4.30
N ILE A 65 11.11 -1.86 3.28
CA ILE A 65 11.93 -0.68 2.95
C ILE A 65 11.94 0.31 4.12
N GLY A 66 10.78 0.59 4.71
CA GLY A 66 10.65 1.49 5.86
C GLY A 66 11.45 1.02 7.07
N VAL A 67 11.38 -0.28 7.40
CA VAL A 67 12.16 -0.86 8.51
C VAL A 67 13.66 -0.82 8.21
N MET A 68 14.07 -1.16 6.99
CA MET A 68 15.47 -1.08 6.58
C MET A 68 16.01 0.35 6.70
N TRP A 69 15.26 1.33 6.18
CA TRP A 69 15.61 2.74 6.26
C TRP A 69 15.73 3.21 7.72
N TYR A 70 14.75 2.90 8.56
CA TYR A 70 14.75 3.30 9.97
C TYR A 70 15.96 2.75 10.72
N ARG A 71 16.30 1.47 10.53
CA ARG A 71 17.46 0.84 11.17
C ARG A 71 18.77 1.46 10.70
N HIS A 72 18.86 1.81 9.41
CA HIS A 72 20.05 2.44 8.84
C HIS A 72 20.23 3.88 9.34
N SER A 73 19.16 4.68 9.31
CA SER A 73 19.14 6.06 9.78
C SER A 73 19.53 6.16 11.26
N LYS A 74 19.00 5.29 12.12
CA LYS A 74 19.34 5.27 13.56
C LYS A 74 20.82 5.01 13.81
N LYS A 75 21.47 4.15 13.02
CA LYS A 75 22.92 3.90 13.12
C LYS A 75 23.73 5.13 12.74
N TYR A 76 23.40 5.80 11.64
CA TYR A 76 24.10 7.03 11.24
C TYR A 76 23.98 8.13 12.28
N THR A 77 22.78 8.37 12.83
CA THR A 77 22.61 9.38 13.87
C THR A 77 23.43 9.07 15.12
N SER A 78 23.52 7.79 15.51
CA SER A 78 24.34 7.39 16.67
C SER A 78 25.84 7.64 16.45
N GLU A 79 26.33 7.39 15.23
CA GLU A 79 27.74 7.59 14.90
C GLU A 79 28.08 9.08 14.79
N GLN A 80 27.21 9.88 14.18
CA GLN A 80 27.38 11.34 14.12
C GLN A 80 27.45 11.97 15.52
N ASN A 81 26.59 11.53 16.45
CA ASN A 81 26.64 11.98 17.84
C ASN A 81 27.93 11.56 18.54
N ARG A 82 28.49 10.40 18.21
CA ARG A 82 29.76 9.93 18.76
C ARG A 82 30.93 10.78 18.26
N ILE A 83 30.96 11.08 16.96
CA ILE A 83 31.96 11.98 16.36
C ILE A 83 31.85 13.38 16.96
N ALA A 84 30.64 13.93 17.08
CA ALA A 84 30.40 15.24 17.69
C ALA A 84 30.92 15.31 19.14
N ARG A 85 30.73 14.25 19.95
CA ARG A 85 31.30 14.16 21.30
C ARG A 85 32.83 14.12 21.30
N MET A 86 33.45 13.41 20.34
CA MET A 86 34.90 13.37 20.21
C MET A 86 35.49 14.74 19.82
N LEU A 87 34.81 15.49 18.95
CA LEU A 87 35.22 16.85 18.57
C LEU A 87 35.11 17.81 19.77
N ASN A 88 34.00 17.74 20.51
CA ASN A 88 33.78 18.63 21.67
C ASN A 88 34.66 18.28 22.88
N SER A 89 35.19 17.06 22.96
CA SER A 89 36.16 16.66 23.99
C SER A 89 37.58 17.18 23.73
N LYS A 90 37.87 17.67 22.51
CA LYS A 90 39.20 18.16 22.12
C LYS A 90 39.29 19.70 22.07
N ALA A 91 38.16 20.39 22.19
CA ALA A 91 38.07 21.85 22.32
C ALA A 91 38.12 22.23 23.80
#